data_AF-A0A2E9XJ75-F1
#
_entry.id   AF-A0A2E9XJ75-F1
#
_cell.length_a   1.000
_cell.length_b   1.000
_cell.length_c   1.000
_cell.angle_alpha   90.00
_cell.angle_beta   90.00
_cell.angle_gamma   90.00
#
_symmetry.space_group_name_H-M   'P 1'
#
loop_
_entity.id
_entity.type
_entity.pdbx_description
1 polymer ?
#
loop_
_entity_poly.entity_id
_entity_poly.type
_entity_poly.pdbx_seq_one_letter_code
_entity_poly.pdbx_strand_id
1 'polypeptide(L)'
;GLTSLGEALSLDRRQAQSEVSSGTEGSKGDWRPMVFIMTDGLPTDEFDKGLNDFQQHKWGIVIGCAVNDADTDTLKKIAGEGVVQLNTADEQAMAAFFKWVTASVSTSSKSVETTGKQEITINELPDPPPEIQLV
;
A
#
# COMPACT_ATOMS: atom_id res chain seq x y z
N GLY A 1 7.29 -5.95 20.34
CA GLY A 1 7.13 -4.48 20.34
C GLY A 1 5.66 -4.15 20.46
N LEU A 2 5.30 -2.87 20.38
CA LEU A 2 3.93 -2.43 20.12
C LEU A 2 3.83 -2.03 18.65
N THR A 3 2.69 -2.30 18.04
CA THR A 3 2.41 -1.96 16.64
C THR A 3 1.03 -1.31 16.59
N SER A 4 0.99 0.02 16.65
CA SER A 4 -0.25 0.80 16.57
C SER A 4 -0.72 0.95 15.11
N LEU A 5 -1.02 -0.17 14.45
CA LEU A 5 -1.39 -0.17 13.03
C LEU A 5 -2.77 0.47 12.81
N GLY A 6 -3.71 0.28 13.74
CA GLY A 6 -5.03 0.91 13.66
C GLY A 6 -4.94 2.44 13.67
N GLU A 7 -4.19 3.01 14.61
CA GLU A 7 -3.97 4.46 14.66
C GLU A 7 -3.26 4.99 13.41
N ALA A 8 -2.27 4.24 12.88
CA ALA A 8 -1.58 4.61 11.66
C ALA A 8 -2.52 4.67 10.45
N LEU A 9 -3.45 3.72 10.33
CA LEU A 9 -4.47 3.69 9.26
C LEU A 9 -5.45 4.87 9.36
N SER A 10 -5.93 5.19 10.57
CA SER A 10 -6.77 6.39 10.78
C SER A 10 -6.02 7.68 10.48
N LEU A 11 -4.73 7.75 10.85
CA LEU A 11 -3.87 8.90 10.56
C LEU A 11 -3.68 9.10 9.05
N ASP A 12 -3.35 8.04 8.32
CA ASP A 12 -3.11 8.09 6.89
C ASP A 12 -4.34 8.59 6.12
N ARG A 13 -5.53 8.05 6.45
CA ARG A 13 -6.79 8.55 5.90
C ARG A 13 -7.03 10.02 6.20
N ARG A 14 -6.76 10.47 7.43
CA ARG A 14 -6.93 11.88 7.81
C ARG A 14 -5.99 12.78 7.00
N GLN A 15 -4.74 12.35 6.81
CA GLN A 15 -3.75 13.10 6.06
C GLN A 15 -4.12 13.17 4.58
N ALA A 16 -4.47 12.03 3.98
CA ALA A 16 -4.95 11.95 2.60
C ALA A 16 -6.16 12.87 2.37
N GLN A 17 -7.11 12.93 3.31
CA GLN A 17 -8.25 13.82 3.20
C GLN A 17 -7.86 15.32 3.21
N SER A 18 -6.80 15.70 3.92
CA SER A 18 -6.33 17.09 3.97
C SER A 18 -5.39 17.48 2.83
N GLU A 19 -4.61 16.54 2.32
CA GLU A 19 -3.53 16.83 1.37
C GLU A 19 -3.90 16.52 -0.08
N VAL A 20 -4.79 15.56 -0.31
CA VAL A 20 -5.14 15.09 -1.66
C VAL A 20 -6.27 15.96 -2.23
N SER A 21 -5.94 16.73 -3.27
CA SER A 21 -6.90 17.63 -3.92
C SER A 21 -7.81 16.86 -4.86
N SER A 22 -9.10 16.82 -4.53
CA SER A 22 -10.14 16.31 -5.44
C SER A 22 -10.31 17.33 -6.58
N GLY A 23 -10.06 16.92 -7.82
CA GLY A 23 -10.18 17.81 -8.99
C GLY A 23 -11.57 18.44 -9.09
N THR A 24 -11.64 19.61 -9.72
CA THR A 24 -12.89 20.32 -10.00
C THR A 24 -13.16 20.36 -11.51
N GLU A 25 -14.34 20.79 -11.94
CA GLU A 25 -14.70 20.91 -13.36
C GLU A 25 -13.73 21.80 -14.17
N GLY A 26 -12.93 22.66 -13.52
CA GLY A 26 -11.93 23.52 -14.14
C GLY A 26 -10.47 23.19 -13.79
N SER A 27 -10.19 22.21 -12.94
CA SER A 27 -8.82 21.87 -12.51
C SER A 27 -8.61 20.38 -12.31
N LYS A 28 -7.52 19.85 -12.88
CA LYS A 28 -7.07 18.49 -12.62
C LYS A 28 -6.59 18.40 -11.17
N GLY A 29 -7.21 17.53 -10.38
CA GLY A 29 -6.78 17.23 -9.02
C GLY A 29 -5.70 16.16 -8.98
N ASP A 30 -5.32 15.80 -7.77
CA ASP A 30 -4.37 14.73 -7.52
C ASP A 30 -4.98 13.38 -7.90
N TRP A 31 -4.10 12.46 -8.28
CA TRP A 31 -4.50 11.08 -8.48
C TRP A 31 -4.77 10.40 -7.14
N ARG A 32 -5.54 9.31 -7.16
CA ARG A 32 -5.78 8.52 -5.94
C ARG A 32 -4.44 8.08 -5.33
N PRO A 33 -4.25 8.21 -4.00
CA PRO A 33 -2.96 7.92 -3.40
C PRO A 33 -2.60 6.44 -3.49
N MET A 34 -1.30 6.17 -3.61
CA MET A 34 -0.75 4.83 -3.49
C MET A 34 -0.19 4.65 -2.07
N VAL A 35 -0.52 3.54 -1.42
CA VAL A 35 -0.16 3.27 -0.03
C VAL A 35 0.69 2.01 0.05
N PHE A 36 1.83 2.11 0.75
CA PHE A 36 2.71 0.98 1.06
C PHE A 36 2.79 0.81 2.57
N ILE A 37 2.38 -0.34 3.07
CA ILE A 37 2.41 -0.69 4.49
C ILE A 37 3.42 -1.80 4.67
N MET A 38 4.40 -1.61 5.55
CA MET A 38 5.36 -2.65 5.91
C MET A 38 5.33 -2.85 7.42
N THR A 39 5.23 -4.11 7.86
CA THR A 39 5.21 -4.45 9.29
C THR A 39 5.88 -5.79 9.54
N ASP A 40 6.51 -5.94 10.70
CA ASP A 40 7.18 -7.15 11.18
C ASP A 40 6.42 -7.84 12.33
N GLY A 41 5.17 -7.44 12.58
CA GLY A 41 4.37 -7.97 13.68
C GLY A 41 2.86 -7.76 13.54
N LEU A 42 2.15 -7.98 14.65
CA LEU A 42 0.69 -7.91 14.74
C LEU A 42 0.23 -6.57 15.33
N PRO A 43 -0.94 -6.03 14.91
CA PRO A 43 -1.53 -4.86 15.55
C PRO A 43 -1.77 -5.10 17.03
N THR A 44 -1.49 -4.08 17.85
CA THR A 44 -1.68 -4.12 19.31
C THR A 44 -2.70 -3.09 19.82
N ASP A 45 -3.45 -2.48 18.90
CA ASP A 45 -4.40 -1.39 19.14
C ASP A 45 -5.80 -1.70 18.52
N GLU A 46 -6.67 -0.69 18.42
CA GLU A 46 -8.01 -0.80 17.82
C GLU A 46 -7.93 -0.92 16.27
N PHE A 47 -7.37 -2.04 15.79
CA PHE A 47 -7.15 -2.29 14.36
C PHE A 47 -8.41 -2.15 13.51
N ASP A 48 -9.52 -2.77 13.92
CA ASP A 48 -10.76 -2.77 13.14
C ASP A 48 -11.32 -1.35 12.95
N LYS A 49 -11.15 -0.48 13.94
CA LYS A 49 -11.52 0.93 13.83
C LYS A 49 -10.64 1.64 12.80
N GLY A 50 -9.33 1.47 12.89
CA GLY A 50 -8.38 2.03 11.94
C GLY A 50 -8.62 1.56 10.51
N LEU A 51 -8.90 0.27 10.33
CA LEU A 51 -9.25 -0.31 9.04
C LEU A 51 -10.54 0.29 8.47
N ASN A 52 -11.59 0.39 9.28
CA ASN A 52 -12.85 1.01 8.86
C ASN A 52 -12.68 2.48 8.48
N ASP A 53 -11.82 3.23 9.19
CA ASP A 53 -11.48 4.61 8.83
C ASP A 53 -10.72 4.67 7.51
N PHE A 54 -9.72 3.81 7.32
CA PHE A 54 -8.90 3.74 6.11
C PHE A 54 -9.74 3.44 4.87
N GLN A 55 -10.67 2.49 4.95
CA GLN A 55 -11.50 2.06 3.82
C GLN A 55 -12.49 3.13 3.32
N GLN A 56 -12.74 4.22 4.05
CA GLN A 56 -13.63 5.28 3.56
C GLN A 56 -12.94 6.25 2.59
N HIS A 57 -11.60 6.18 2.43
CA HIS A 57 -10.89 6.92 1.40
C HIS A 57 -10.71 6.07 0.14
N LYS A 58 -10.70 6.72 -1.03
CA LYS A 58 -10.52 6.05 -2.33
C LYS A 58 -9.04 5.97 -2.68
N TRP A 59 -8.41 4.87 -2.28
CA TRP A 59 -7.02 4.56 -2.61
C TRP A 59 -6.88 4.11 -4.07
N GLY A 60 -5.68 4.28 -4.61
CA GLY A 60 -5.30 3.78 -5.94
C GLY A 60 -4.82 2.34 -5.84
N ILE A 61 -3.57 2.16 -5.40
CA ILE A 61 -2.98 0.85 -5.10
C ILE A 61 -2.60 0.83 -3.63
N VAL A 62 -2.90 -0.27 -2.95
CA VAL A 62 -2.48 -0.52 -1.57
C VAL A 62 -1.65 -1.80 -1.57
N ILE A 63 -0.43 -1.72 -1.06
CA ILE A 63 0.49 -2.86 -0.96
C ILE A 63 0.87 -3.07 0.50
N GLY A 64 0.62 -4.27 1.00
CA GLY A 64 1.06 -4.73 2.31
C GLY A 64 2.33 -5.58 2.19
N CYS A 65 3.30 -5.36 3.06
CA CYS A 65 4.55 -6.11 3.12
C CYS A 65 4.73 -6.69 4.53
N ALA A 66 4.57 -8.01 4.64
CA ALA A 66 4.87 -8.76 5.84
C ALA A 66 6.37 -9.03 5.89
N VAL A 67 7.02 -8.62 6.98
CA VAL A 67 8.43 -8.92 7.22
C VAL A 67 8.53 -10.03 8.27
N ASN A 68 9.34 -11.05 8.01
CA ASN A 68 9.46 -12.25 8.84
C ASN A 68 8.08 -12.92 9.04
N ASP A 69 7.68 -13.14 10.30
CA ASP A 69 6.44 -13.83 10.71
C ASP A 69 5.26 -12.86 10.94
N ALA A 70 5.27 -11.69 10.31
CA ALA A 70 4.14 -10.76 10.38
C ALA A 70 2.86 -11.37 9.77
N ASP A 71 1.71 -10.97 10.31
CA ASP A 71 0.43 -11.55 9.94
C ASP A 71 -0.07 -11.05 8.57
N THR A 72 0.01 -11.95 7.59
CA THR A 72 -0.44 -11.69 6.23
C THR A 72 -1.96 -11.57 6.15
N ASP A 73 -2.74 -12.23 7.02
CA ASP A 73 -4.21 -12.13 7.00
C ASP A 73 -4.67 -10.74 7.42
N THR A 74 -4.01 -10.14 8.42
CA THR A 74 -4.24 -8.74 8.78
C THR A 74 -3.91 -7.80 7.62
N LEU A 75 -2.79 -7.99 6.93
CA LEU A 75 -2.45 -7.17 5.76
C LEU A 75 -3.42 -7.38 4.59
N LYS A 76 -3.94 -8.59 4.38
CA LYS A 76 -4.95 -8.89 3.35
C LYS A 76 -6.25 -8.16 3.59
N LYS A 77 -6.63 -7.92 4.85
CA LYS A 77 -7.79 -7.07 5.18
C LYS A 77 -7.60 -5.61 4.71
N ILE A 78 -6.36 -5.14 4.64
CA ILE A 78 -6.02 -3.76 4.23
C ILE A 78 -5.80 -3.66 2.71
N ALA A 79 -4.98 -4.56 2.16
CA ALA A 79 -4.45 -4.49 0.79
C ALA A 79 -5.09 -5.51 -0.17
N GLY A 80 -5.96 -6.39 0.30
CA GLY A 80 -6.55 -7.46 -0.51
C GLY A 80 -5.48 -8.43 -1.01
N GLU A 81 -5.42 -8.63 -2.33
CA GLU A 81 -4.38 -9.42 -3.01
C GLU A 81 -3.02 -8.70 -3.06
N GLY A 82 -2.97 -7.46 -2.56
CA GLY A 82 -1.81 -6.58 -2.49
C GLY A 82 -0.73 -6.98 -1.51
N VAL A 83 -0.65 -8.23 -1.07
CA VAL A 83 0.24 -8.62 0.04
C VAL A 83 1.46 -9.36 -0.46
N VAL A 84 2.62 -8.88 -0.02
CA VAL A 84 3.91 -9.52 -0.22
C VAL A 84 4.54 -9.91 1.10
N GLN A 85 5.36 -10.95 1.09
CA GLN A 85 6.13 -11.41 2.23
C GLN A 85 7.62 -11.36 1.93
N LEU A 86 8.36 -10.77 2.87
CA LEU A 86 9.81 -10.78 2.98
C LEU A 86 10.19 -11.77 4.08
N ASN A 87 10.80 -12.89 3.70
CA ASN A 87 11.18 -13.95 4.65
C ASN A 87 12.29 -13.51 5.62
N THR A 88 13.10 -12.53 5.23
CA THR A 88 14.20 -11.99 6.02
C THR A 88 14.20 -10.46 5.95
N ALA A 89 14.50 -9.82 7.08
CA ALA A 89 14.74 -8.38 7.15
C ALA A 89 16.20 -8.02 6.82
N ASP A 90 16.83 -8.71 5.88
CA ASP A 90 18.19 -8.37 5.46
C ASP A 90 18.22 -7.22 4.46
N GLU A 91 19.38 -6.57 4.34
CA GLU A 91 19.58 -5.40 3.49
C GLU A 91 19.26 -5.69 2.01
N GLN A 92 19.50 -6.91 1.55
CA GLN A 92 19.32 -7.30 0.16
C GLN A 92 17.84 -7.41 -0.18
N ALA A 93 17.06 -8.07 0.68
CA ALA A 93 15.62 -8.24 0.54
C ALA A 93 14.90 -6.88 0.63
N MET A 94 15.27 -6.03 1.60
CA MET A 94 14.73 -4.67 1.69
C MET A 94 15.07 -3.82 0.46
N ALA A 95 16.32 -3.87 -0.03
CA ALA A 95 16.72 -3.13 -1.23
C ALA A 95 15.96 -3.62 -2.47
N ALA A 96 15.73 -4.92 -2.60
CA ALA A 96 14.92 -5.49 -3.68
C ALA A 96 13.47 -5.01 -3.61
N PHE A 97 12.88 -4.98 -2.40
CA PHE A 97 11.53 -4.45 -2.18
C PHE A 97 11.41 -2.98 -2.58
N PHE A 98 12.30 -2.10 -2.11
CA PHE A 98 12.21 -0.69 -2.48
C PHE A 98 12.48 -0.44 -3.97
N LYS A 99 13.34 -1.23 -4.62
CA LYS A 99 13.51 -1.18 -6.08
C LYS A 99 12.22 -1.57 -6.80
N TRP A 100 11.56 -2.63 -6.36
CA TRP A 100 10.29 -3.09 -6.93
C TRP A 100 9.16 -2.07 -6.70
N VAL A 101 9.07 -1.48 -5.51
CA VAL A 101 8.15 -0.37 -5.20
C VAL A 101 8.38 0.81 -6.14
N THR A 102 9.64 1.21 -6.33
CA THR A 102 10.00 2.32 -7.24
C THR A 102 9.59 2.02 -8.69
N ALA A 103 9.80 0.79 -9.15
CA ALA A 103 9.36 0.35 -10.47
C ALA A 103 7.83 0.34 -10.58
N SER A 104 7.12 -0.08 -9.52
CA SER A 104 5.66 -0.10 -9.42
C SER A 104 5.04 1.29 -9.55
N VAL A 105 5.60 2.29 -8.86
CA VAL A 105 5.20 3.70 -8.98
C VAL A 105 5.42 4.22 -10.42
N SER A 106 6.53 3.82 -11.05
CA SER A 106 6.86 4.24 -12.41
C SER A 106 5.89 3.67 -13.45
N THR A 107 5.53 2.39 -13.34
CA THR A 107 4.54 1.75 -14.21
C THR A 107 3.16 2.36 -14.01
N SER A 108 2.79 2.59 -12.74
CA SER A 108 1.51 3.20 -12.39
C SER A 108 1.34 4.59 -12.99
N SER A 109 2.36 5.45 -12.87
CA SER A 109 2.35 6.79 -13.46
C SER A 109 2.14 6.77 -14.99
N LYS A 110 2.77 5.82 -15.69
CA LYS A 110 2.63 5.66 -17.15
C LYS A 110 1.26 5.12 -17.56
N SER A 111 0.68 4.21 -16.77
CA SER A 111 -0.65 3.63 -17.04
C SER A 111 -1.75 4.69 -16.94
N VAL A 112 -1.67 5.56 -15.92
CA VAL A 112 -2.59 6.71 -15.76
C VAL A 112 -2.55 7.64 -16.97
N GLU A 113 -1.36 7.92 -17.49
CA GLU A 113 -1.18 8.81 -18.65
C GLU A 113 -1.69 8.18 -19.96
N THR A 114 -1.49 6.86 -20.12
CA THR A 114 -1.72 6.17 -21.40
C THR A 114 -3.16 5.68 -21.57
N THR A 115 -3.81 5.20 -20.51
CA THR A 115 -5.07 4.45 -20.64
C THR A 115 -6.28 5.19 -20.08
N GLY A 116 -6.08 6.24 -19.28
CA GLY A 116 -7.18 6.95 -18.59
C GLY A 116 -8.00 6.07 -17.63
N LYS A 117 -7.59 4.80 -17.44
CA LYS A 117 -8.21 3.86 -16.52
C LYS A 117 -7.83 4.24 -15.10
N GLN A 118 -8.84 4.31 -14.24
CA GLN A 118 -8.73 4.79 -12.86
C GLN A 118 -8.31 3.69 -11.86
N GLU A 119 -8.19 2.44 -12.32
CA GLU A 119 -7.90 1.27 -11.50
C GLU A 119 -6.69 0.56 -12.09
N ILE A 120 -5.54 0.76 -11.45
CA ILE A 120 -4.33 -0.03 -11.70
C ILE A 120 -4.45 -1.21 -10.75
N THR A 121 -4.50 -2.41 -11.30
CA THR A 121 -4.57 -3.63 -10.48
C THR A 121 -3.17 -4.14 -10.19
N ILE A 122 -3.00 -4.93 -9.12
CA ILE A 122 -1.69 -5.49 -8.78
C ILE A 122 -1.04 -6.28 -9.93
N ASN A 123 -1.86 -6.85 -10.82
CA ASN A 123 -1.42 -7.58 -12.01
C ASN A 123 -0.71 -6.69 -13.05
N GLU A 124 -0.81 -5.37 -12.94
CA GLU A 124 -0.11 -4.42 -13.81
C GLU A 124 1.23 -3.95 -13.21
N LEU A 125 1.57 -4.41 -12.00
CA LEU A 125 2.87 -4.15 -11.39
C LEU A 125 3.94 -5.06 -12.01
N PRO A 126 5.21 -4.62 -12.04
CA PRO A 126 6.31 -5.48 -12.47
C PRO A 126 6.35 -6.75 -11.62
N ASP A 127 6.87 -7.85 -12.19
CA ASP A 127 7.02 -9.10 -11.44
C ASP A 127 7.86 -8.87 -10.17
N PRO A 128 7.43 -9.39 -9.01
CA PRO A 128 8.21 -9.28 -7.79
C PRO A 128 9.53 -10.04 -7.95
N PRO A 129 10.65 -9.48 -7.45
CA PRO A 129 11.94 -10.18 -7.45
C PRO A 129 11.88 -11.41 -6.53
N PRO A 130 12.76 -12.42 -6.71
CA PRO A 130 12.70 -13.70 -6.00
C PRO A 130 12.70 -13.61 -4.47
N GLU A 131 13.26 -12.53 -3.93
CA GLU A 131 13.31 -12.21 -2.51
C GLU A 131 11.93 -11.85 -1.92
N ILE A 132 10.94 -11.56 -2.78
CA ILE A 132 9.59 -11.11 -2.43
C ILE A 132 8.57 -12.14 -2.92
N GLN A 133 7.72 -12.64 -2.02
CA GLN A 133 6.67 -13.60 -2.38
C GLN A 133 5.31 -12.93 -2.28
N LEU A 134 4.49 -13.03 -3.32
CA LEU A 134 3.08 -12.61 -3.26
C LEU A 134 2.28 -13.69 -2.52
N VAL A 135 1.46 -13.31 -1.53
CA VAL A 135 0.82 -14.26 -0.57
C VAL A 135 -0.67 -14.07 -0.40
#